data_AF-A0A1G6TUZ3-F1
#
_entry.id   AF-A0A1G6TUZ3-F1
#
_cell.length_a   1.000
_cell.length_b   1.000
_cell.length_c   1.000
_cell.angle_alpha   90.00
_cell.angle_beta   90.00
_cell.angle_gamma   90.00
#
_symmetry.space_group_name_H-M   'P 1'
#
loop_
_entity.id
_entity.type
_entity.pdbx_description
1 polymer ?
#
loop_
_entity_poly.entity_id
_entity_poly.type
_entity_poly.pdbx_seq_one_letter_code
_entity_poly.pdbx_strand_id
1 'polypeptide(L)'
;MKIKFTLILAMLIGLVSLSANAQVKLPKADLPSQVLKILDNTKGLNLSAEKTDLLKTNNKTFVDQLFQIANGSGSEDEKKAGILNLKNKRSNFLTELLGQVLAKKYLGNVTKGINPLKSKLGLAALAF
;
A
#
# COMPACT_ATOMS: atom_id res chain seq x y z
N MET A 1 9.83 -65.24 -45.15
CA MET A 1 10.40 -65.87 -43.93
C MET A 1 11.26 -64.84 -43.21
N LYS A 2 11.12 -64.74 -41.87
CA LYS A 2 11.81 -63.86 -40.88
C LYS A 2 11.21 -62.42 -40.76
N ILE A 3 10.33 -62.05 -39.80
CA ILE A 3 10.47 -61.85 -38.32
C ILE A 3 11.52 -60.74 -38.04
N LYS A 4 11.34 -59.62 -37.30
CA LYS A 4 10.30 -59.06 -36.39
C LYS A 4 10.72 -57.60 -35.98
N PHE A 5 9.76 -56.85 -35.43
CA PHE A 5 9.85 -55.93 -34.26
C PHE A 5 10.09 -54.40 -34.42
N THR A 6 9.03 -53.66 -34.00
CA THR A 6 8.98 -52.41 -33.19
C THR A 6 9.47 -51.08 -33.76
N LEU A 7 8.57 -50.10 -33.86
CA LEU A 7 8.33 -49.11 -32.79
C LEU A 7 7.15 -48.18 -33.15
N ILE A 8 6.05 -48.34 -32.41
CA ILE A 8 4.92 -47.41 -32.31
C ILE A 8 5.30 -46.40 -31.22
N LEU A 9 5.67 -45.16 -31.57
CA LEU A 9 5.67 -44.03 -30.64
C LEU A 9 5.83 -42.67 -31.38
N ALA A 10 4.77 -42.20 -32.04
CA ALA A 10 4.70 -40.81 -32.49
C ALA A 10 3.24 -40.38 -32.65
N MET A 11 2.43 -40.55 -31.60
CA MET A 11 1.06 -40.03 -31.57
C MET A 11 0.71 -39.55 -30.17
N LEU A 12 1.41 -38.54 -29.70
CA LEU A 12 1.03 -37.71 -28.55
C LEU A 12 1.86 -36.43 -28.63
N ILE A 13 1.25 -35.31 -28.25
CA ILE A 13 1.74 -33.92 -28.29
C ILE A 13 1.19 -33.15 -29.50
N GLY A 14 -0.04 -32.68 -29.37
CA GLY A 14 -0.61 -31.68 -30.28
C GLY A 14 -1.77 -30.88 -29.71
N LEU A 15 -2.12 -31.03 -28.44
CA LEU A 15 -3.21 -30.31 -27.79
C LEU A 15 -2.74 -29.82 -26.42
N VAL A 16 -1.97 -28.74 -26.42
CA VAL A 16 -1.77 -27.92 -25.21
C VAL A 16 -2.51 -26.62 -25.41
N SER A 17 -3.58 -26.51 -24.63
CA SER A 17 -4.54 -25.44 -24.47
C SER A 17 -3.88 -24.06 -24.36
N LEU A 18 -4.23 -23.14 -25.27
CA LEU A 18 -4.07 -21.70 -25.07
C LEU A 18 -5.29 -21.16 -24.31
N SER A 19 -5.33 -21.35 -22.99
CA SER A 19 -6.24 -20.59 -22.12
C SER A 19 -5.61 -19.23 -21.80
N ALA A 20 -5.71 -18.30 -22.76
CA ALA A 20 -5.44 -16.90 -22.53
C ALA A 20 -6.52 -16.32 -21.59
N ASN A 21 -6.31 -16.45 -20.29
CA ASN A 21 -7.07 -15.70 -19.29
C ASN A 21 -6.67 -14.23 -19.41
N ALA A 22 -7.39 -13.47 -20.23
CA ALA A 22 -7.37 -12.01 -20.20
C ALA A 22 -7.97 -11.57 -18.85
N GLN A 23 -7.12 -11.58 -17.82
CA GLN A 23 -7.45 -11.00 -16.53
C GLN A 23 -7.60 -9.49 -16.75
N VAL A 24 -8.84 -9.00 -16.75
CA VAL A 24 -9.14 -7.57 -16.71
C VAL A 24 -8.42 -7.02 -15.49
N LYS A 25 -7.25 -6.41 -15.70
CA LYS A 25 -6.53 -5.67 -14.68
C LYS A 25 -7.38 -4.44 -14.41
N LEU A 26 -8.34 -4.53 -13.47
CA LEU A 26 -8.73 -3.32 -12.74
C LEU A 26 -7.42 -2.63 -12.33
N PRO A 27 -7.26 -1.32 -12.58
CA PRO A 27 -6.05 -0.63 -12.20
C PRO A 27 -5.77 -0.95 -10.74
N LYS A 28 -4.69 -1.70 -10.47
CA LYS A 28 -4.21 -1.83 -9.10
C LYS A 28 -3.81 -0.42 -8.73
N ALA A 29 -4.58 0.21 -7.85
CA ALA A 29 -4.28 1.55 -7.35
C ALA A 29 -2.80 1.57 -6.95
N ASP A 30 -2.08 2.64 -7.32
CA ASP A 30 -0.68 2.77 -6.95
C ASP A 30 -0.51 2.75 -5.42
N LEU A 31 0.70 2.46 -4.96
CA LEU A 31 0.97 2.33 -3.52
C LEU A 31 0.57 3.61 -2.73
N PRO A 32 0.84 4.84 -3.22
CA PRO A 32 0.33 6.06 -2.59
C PRO A 32 -1.20 6.09 -2.44
N SER A 33 -1.95 5.74 -3.48
CA SER A 33 -3.42 5.70 -3.44
C SER A 33 -3.95 4.66 -2.46
N GLN A 34 -3.28 3.51 -2.34
CA GLN A 34 -3.64 2.49 -1.35
C GLN A 34 -3.42 2.99 0.08
N VAL A 35 -2.29 3.67 0.34
CA VAL A 35 -2.01 4.30 1.64
C VAL A 35 -3.05 5.37 1.94
N LEU A 36 -3.31 6.29 1.00
CA LEU A 36 -4.28 7.36 1.19
C LEU A 36 -5.68 6.80 1.51
N LYS A 37 -6.12 5.76 0.79
CA LYS A 37 -7.39 5.08 1.06
C LYS A 37 -7.47 4.50 2.47
N ILE A 38 -6.36 3.98 3.02
CA ILE A 38 -6.29 3.51 4.40
C ILE A 38 -6.41 4.69 5.38
N LEU A 39 -5.72 5.80 5.12
CA LEU A 39 -5.77 7.00 5.96
C LEU A 39 -7.16 7.66 5.94
N ASP A 40 -7.84 7.67 4.81
CA ASP A 40 -9.17 8.27 4.67
C ASP A 40 -10.29 7.41 5.26
N ASN A 41 -9.98 6.20 5.75
CA ASN A 41 -10.93 5.35 6.43
C ASN A 41 -11.18 5.81 7.87
N THR A 42 -12.07 6.78 8.03
CA THR A 42 -12.48 7.36 9.33
C THR A 42 -13.63 6.61 10.01
N LYS A 43 -13.98 5.40 9.52
CA LYS A 43 -15.09 4.62 10.06
C LYS A 43 -14.95 4.39 11.57
N GLY A 44 -16.05 4.65 12.29
CA GLY A 44 -16.12 4.48 13.75
C GLY A 44 -15.44 5.56 14.57
N LEU A 45 -15.00 6.67 13.96
CA LEU A 45 -14.49 7.85 14.67
C LEU A 45 -15.56 8.92 14.93
N ASN A 46 -16.72 8.85 14.25
CA ASN A 46 -17.84 9.79 14.40
C ASN A 46 -17.41 11.26 14.36
N LEU A 47 -16.53 11.61 13.42
CA LEU A 47 -16.01 12.97 13.25
C LEU A 47 -17.09 13.88 12.65
N SER A 48 -17.03 15.18 12.97
CA SER A 48 -17.78 16.19 12.22
C SER A 48 -17.29 16.25 10.77
N ALA A 49 -18.09 16.84 9.89
CA ALA A 49 -17.72 17.07 8.49
C ALA A 49 -16.41 17.87 8.40
N GLU A 50 -16.32 18.98 9.13
CA GLU A 50 -15.12 19.84 9.20
C GLU A 50 -13.86 19.06 9.61
N LYS A 51 -13.93 18.27 10.70
CA LYS A 51 -12.78 17.47 11.14
C LYS A 51 -12.41 16.39 10.12
N THR A 52 -13.42 15.83 9.44
CA THR A 52 -13.19 14.83 8.38
C THR A 52 -12.44 15.45 7.20
N ASP A 53 -12.84 16.65 6.76
CA ASP A 53 -12.23 17.33 5.62
C ASP A 53 -10.80 17.78 5.93
N LEU A 54 -10.56 18.32 7.13
CA LEU A 54 -9.22 18.66 7.60
C LEU A 54 -8.32 17.42 7.68
N LEU A 55 -8.85 16.31 8.22
CA LEU A 55 -8.10 15.05 8.32
C LEU A 55 -7.70 14.54 6.93
N LYS A 56 -8.64 14.48 5.98
CA LYS A 56 -8.38 14.01 4.60
C LYS A 56 -7.40 14.92 3.84
N THR A 57 -7.53 16.23 4.02
CA THR A 57 -6.59 17.20 3.44
C THR A 57 -5.18 16.94 3.96
N ASN A 58 -5.03 16.76 5.27
CA ASN A 58 -3.72 16.43 5.85
C ASN A 58 -3.25 15.03 5.45
N ASN A 59 -4.14 14.04 5.30
CA ASN A 59 -3.79 12.70 4.81
C ASN A 59 -3.14 12.75 3.44
N LYS A 60 -3.74 13.51 2.51
CA LYS A 60 -3.19 13.70 1.17
C LYS A 60 -1.81 14.32 1.22
N THR A 61 -1.65 15.45 1.91
CA THR A 61 -0.35 16.14 2.05
C THR A 61 0.70 15.23 2.68
N PHE A 62 0.32 14.47 3.71
CA PHE A 62 1.22 13.53 4.37
C PHE A 62 1.69 12.42 3.41
N VAL A 63 0.79 11.84 2.61
CA VAL A 63 1.16 10.81 1.63
C VAL A 63 2.07 11.39 0.54
N ASP A 64 1.72 12.55 -0.01
CA ASP A 64 2.51 13.22 -1.05
C ASP A 64 3.95 13.49 -0.53
N GLN A 65 4.08 14.05 0.67
CA GLN A 65 5.38 14.31 1.31
C GLN A 65 6.14 13.02 1.64
N LEU A 66 5.45 11.99 2.14
CA LEU A 66 6.06 10.72 2.50
C LEU A 66 6.73 10.07 1.29
N PHE A 67 6.02 9.99 0.17
CA PHE A 67 6.56 9.40 -1.06
C PHE A 67 7.57 10.30 -1.75
N GLN A 68 7.45 11.62 -1.64
CA GLN A 68 8.50 12.55 -2.10
C GLN A 68 9.82 12.32 -1.34
N ILE A 69 9.77 12.17 0.00
CA ILE A 69 10.97 11.90 0.81
C ILE A 69 11.52 10.52 0.47
N ALA A 70 10.68 9.48 0.49
CA ALA A 70 11.12 8.11 0.26
C ALA A 70 11.77 7.91 -1.13
N ASN A 71 11.20 8.54 -2.16
CA ASN A 71 11.68 8.44 -3.54
C ASN A 71 12.67 9.54 -3.94
N GLY A 72 13.01 10.45 -3.02
CA GLY A 72 13.95 11.54 -3.28
C GLY A 72 15.39 11.07 -3.53
N SER A 73 16.26 11.98 -3.94
CA SER A 73 17.68 11.70 -4.24
C SER A 73 18.62 11.79 -3.04
N GLY A 74 18.11 12.12 -1.85
CA GLY A 74 18.92 12.18 -0.62
C GLY A 74 19.44 10.81 -0.18
N SER A 75 20.43 10.82 0.70
CA SER A 75 20.95 9.63 1.35
C SER A 75 19.88 8.91 2.18
N GLU A 76 20.09 7.62 2.49
CA GLU A 76 19.13 6.86 3.30
C GLU A 76 18.87 7.49 4.67
N ASP A 77 19.90 8.08 5.29
CA ASP A 77 19.79 8.69 6.62
C ASP A 77 19.03 10.01 6.59
N GLU A 78 19.24 10.83 5.56
CA GLU A 78 18.42 12.03 5.33
C GLU A 78 16.94 11.66 5.12
N LYS A 79 16.67 10.59 4.37
CA LYS A 79 15.31 10.09 4.18
C LYS A 79 14.68 9.59 5.47
N LYS A 80 15.41 8.80 6.28
CA LYS A 80 14.93 8.34 7.61
C LYS A 80 14.58 9.53 8.50
N ALA A 81 15.48 10.50 8.60
CA ALA A 81 15.27 11.71 9.41
C ALA A 81 14.04 12.49 8.92
N GLY A 82 13.89 12.67 7.60
CA GLY A 82 12.73 13.32 6.99
C GLY A 82 11.42 12.61 7.31
N ILE A 83 11.39 11.28 7.22
CA ILE A 83 10.21 10.47 7.53
C ILE A 83 9.85 10.54 9.02
N LEU A 84 10.84 10.47 9.92
CA LEU A 84 10.62 10.60 11.36
C LEU A 84 10.09 11.99 11.72
N ASN A 85 10.62 13.05 11.11
CA ASN A 85 10.10 14.41 11.29
C ASN A 85 8.65 14.53 10.80
N LEU A 86 8.34 13.95 9.63
CA LEU A 86 6.98 13.93 9.09
C LEU A 86 6.01 13.19 10.02
N LYS A 87 6.42 12.05 10.58
CA LYS A 87 5.64 11.29 11.57
C LYS A 87 5.32 12.13 12.81
N ASN A 88 6.29 12.88 13.31
CA ASN A 88 6.10 13.74 14.49
C ASN A 88 5.13 14.88 14.20
N LYS A 89 5.30 15.60 13.08
CA LYS A 89 4.35 16.63 12.63
C LYS A 89 2.92 16.09 12.51
N ARG A 90 2.79 14.90 11.91
CA ARG A 90 1.50 14.23 11.75
C ARG A 90 0.87 13.84 13.09
N SER A 91 1.68 13.36 14.04
CA SER A 91 1.21 12.99 15.38
C SER A 91 0.68 14.19 16.17
N ASN A 92 1.34 15.35 16.06
CA ASN A 92 0.90 16.60 16.66
C ASN A 92 -0.43 17.06 16.05
N PHE A 93 -0.50 17.14 14.72
CA PHE A 93 -1.73 17.49 14.01
C PHE A 93 -2.92 16.60 14.40
N LEU A 94 -2.70 15.28 14.46
CA LEU A 94 -3.74 14.33 14.84
C LEU A 94 -4.22 14.56 16.27
N THR A 95 -3.30 14.82 17.19
CA THR A 95 -3.62 15.08 18.60
C THR A 95 -4.40 16.39 18.77
N GLU A 96 -4.03 17.44 18.04
CA GLU A 96 -4.72 18.73 18.05
C GLU A 96 -6.13 18.63 17.43
N LEU A 97 -6.26 17.97 16.28
CA LEU A 97 -7.55 17.86 15.58
C LEU A 97 -8.54 16.93 16.29
N LEU A 98 -8.06 15.76 16.72
CA LEU A 98 -8.90 14.66 17.20
C LEU A 98 -8.92 14.54 18.73
N GLY A 99 -7.93 15.10 19.41
CA GLY A 99 -7.65 14.78 20.81
C GLY A 99 -6.99 13.40 20.96
N GLN A 100 -6.40 13.13 22.13
CA GLN A 100 -5.58 11.92 22.35
C GLN A 100 -6.33 10.61 22.10
N VAL A 101 -7.59 10.49 22.57
CA VAL A 101 -8.36 9.25 22.49
C VAL A 101 -8.68 8.86 21.04
N LEU A 102 -9.23 9.81 20.27
CA LEU A 102 -9.58 9.56 18.87
C LEU A 102 -8.33 9.44 17.99
N ALA A 103 -7.28 10.21 18.26
CA ALA A 103 -6.00 10.09 17.57
C ALA A 103 -5.41 8.69 17.73
N LYS A 104 -5.39 8.14 18.95
CA LYS A 104 -4.93 6.78 19.22
C LYS A 104 -5.76 5.72 18.49
N LYS A 105 -7.10 5.88 18.48
CA LYS A 105 -8.00 4.98 17.75
C LYS A 105 -7.77 5.03 16.24
N TYR A 106 -7.62 6.24 15.69
CA TYR A 106 -7.30 6.46 14.29
C TYR A 106 -5.98 5.80 13.91
N LEU A 107 -4.90 6.07 14.66
CA LEU A 107 -3.59 5.48 14.42
C LEU A 107 -3.63 3.95 14.49
N GLY A 108 -4.36 3.38 15.44
CA GLY A 108 -4.54 1.92 15.52
C GLY A 108 -5.22 1.34 14.28
N ASN A 109 -6.22 2.03 13.71
CA ASN A 109 -6.86 1.62 12.45
C ASN A 109 -5.90 1.76 11.26
N VAL A 110 -5.13 2.84 11.20
CA VAL A 110 -4.10 3.07 10.18
C VAL A 110 -3.05 1.97 10.22
N THR A 111 -2.45 1.69 11.38
CA THR A 111 -1.44 0.64 11.53
C THR A 111 -1.96 -0.72 11.06
N LYS A 112 -3.20 -1.08 11.44
CA LYS A 112 -3.84 -2.33 10.96
C LYS A 112 -3.97 -2.36 9.44
N GLY A 113 -4.39 -1.25 8.82
CA GLY A 113 -4.53 -1.16 7.37
C GLY A 113 -3.19 -1.13 6.62
N ILE A 114 -2.15 -0.55 7.21
CA ILE A 114 -0.81 -0.41 6.63
C ILE A 114 0.02 -1.68 6.74
N ASN A 115 -0.16 -2.49 7.79
CA ASN A 115 0.64 -3.70 8.03
C ASN A 115 0.76 -4.63 6.80
N PRO A 116 -0.30 -4.93 6.03
CA PRO A 116 -0.20 -5.73 4.80
C PRO A 116 0.65 -5.09 3.68
N LEU A 117 0.88 -3.78 3.73
CA LEU A 117 1.65 -3.02 2.75
C LEU A 117 3.09 -2.77 3.21
N LYS A 118 3.46 -3.12 4.46
CA LYS A 118 4.74 -2.74 5.08
C LYS A 118 5.96 -3.11 4.25
N SER A 119 5.99 -4.32 3.67
CA SER A 119 7.08 -4.78 2.81
C SER A 119 7.22 -3.97 1.52
N LYS A 120 6.10 -3.45 0.99
CA LYS A 120 6.08 -2.63 -0.24
C LYS A 120 6.44 -1.17 0.04
N LEU A 121 6.20 -0.69 1.26
CA LEU A 121 6.49 0.68 1.67
C LEU A 121 7.99 0.93 1.89
N GLY A 122 8.77 -0.12 2.17
CA GLY A 122 10.19 0.02 2.46
C GLY A 122 10.41 1.05 3.57
N LEU A 123 11.22 2.08 3.28
CA LEU A 123 11.54 3.13 4.25
C LEU A 123 10.31 3.94 4.70
N ALA A 124 9.32 4.12 3.82
CA ALA A 124 8.10 4.86 4.14
C ALA A 124 7.29 4.22 5.28
N ALA A 125 7.52 2.93 5.57
CA ALA A 125 6.89 2.25 6.69
C ALA A 125 7.25 2.86 8.06
N LEU A 126 8.38 3.58 8.16
CA LEU A 126 8.79 4.27 9.40
C LEU A 126 7.83 5.38 9.83
N ALA A 127 6.98 5.85 8.91
CA ALA A 127 6.02 6.92 9.17
C ALA A 127 4.80 6.47 9.99
N PHE A 128 4.59 5.16 10.13
CA PHE A 128 3.43 4.55 10.78
C PHE A 128 3.83 3.82 12.08
#